data_AF-A0A8T6I055-F1
#
_entry.id   AF-A0A8T6I055-F1
#
_cell.length_a   1.000
_cell.length_b   1.000
_cell.length_c   1.000
_cell.angle_alpha   90.00
_cell.angle_beta   90.00
_cell.angle_gamma   90.00
#
_symmetry.space_group_name_H-M   'P 1'
#
loop_
_entity.id
_entity.type
_entity.pdbx_description
1 polymer ?
#
loop_
_entity_poly.entity_id
_entity_poly.type
_entity_poly.pdbx_seq_one_letter_code
_entity_poly.pdbx_strand_id
1 'polypeptide(L)' 'MFGPKELVVVLVVLLIVLVVFGPKRIKSLGSELGNAIKGFRKAVRDNEASASASAERGSISQDPPEKPA' A
#
# COMPACT_ATOMS: atom_id res chain seq x y z
N MET A 1 16.23 21.86 -10.04
CA MET A 1 15.10 21.48 -10.92
C MET A 1 15.46 20.14 -11.53
N PHE A 2 14.75 19.07 -11.16
CA PHE A 2 14.83 17.79 -11.88
C PHE A 2 14.22 18.00 -13.26
N GLY A 3 15.06 18.13 -14.28
CA GLY A 3 14.63 18.29 -15.66
C GLY A 3 14.37 16.93 -16.31
N PRO A 4 13.82 16.95 -17.54
CA PRO A 4 13.61 15.74 -18.32
C PRO A 4 14.89 14.91 -18.51
N LYS A 5 16.05 15.58 -18.60
CA LYS A 5 17.35 14.93 -18.78
C LYS A 5 17.75 14.04 -17.60
N GLU A 6 17.46 14.44 -16.37
CA GLU A 6 17.75 13.65 -15.17
C GLU A 6 16.90 12.38 -15.12
N LEU A 7 15.63 12.46 -15.53
CA LEU A 7 14.75 11.29 -15.62
C LEU A 7 15.23 10.31 -16.70
N VAL A 8 15.67 10.83 -17.85
CA VAL A 8 16.26 10.01 -18.92
C VAL A 8 17.52 9.30 -18.43
N VAL A 9 18.40 9.97 -17.67
CA VAL A 9 19.60 9.33 -17.09
C VAL A 9 19.22 8.17 -16.18
N VAL A 10 18.23 8.34 -15.29
CA VAL A 10 17.77 7.26 -14.41
C VAL A 10 17.22 6.08 -15.21
N LEU A 11 16.46 6.34 -16.29
CA LEU A 11 15.94 5.28 -17.16
C LEU A 11 17.04 4.53 -17.91
N VAL A 12 18.05 5.24 -18.42
CA VAL A 12 19.19 4.61 -19.13
C VAL A 12 19.99 3.73 -18.17
N VAL A 13 20.28 4.22 -16.96
CA VAL A 13 20.99 3.43 -15.93
C VAL A 13 20.17 2.20 -15.56
N LEU A 14 18.87 2.37 -15.35
CA LEU A 14 17.96 1.26 -15.05
C LEU A 14 17.98 0.20 -16.16
N LEU A 15 17.94 0.62 -17.43
CA LEU A 15 18.00 -0.28 -18.59
C LEU A 15 19.30 -1.10 -18.60
N ILE A 16 20.45 -0.47 -18.31
CA ILE A 16 21.74 -1.18 -18.24
C ILE A 16 21.71 -2.24 -17.14
N VAL A 17 21.21 -1.89 -15.94
CA VAL A 17 21.08 -2.84 -14.83
C VAL A 17 20.17 -4.02 -15.23
N LEU A 18 19.06 -3.74 -15.93
CA LEU A 18 18.16 -4.76 -16.47
C LEU A 18 18.86 -5.73 -17.44
N VAL A 19 19.74 -5.22 -18.30
CA VAL A 19 20.51 -6.03 -19.25
C VAL A 19 21.54 -6.89 -18.53
N VAL A 20 22.26 -6.34 -17.56
CA VAL A 20 23.29 -7.06 -16.78
C VAL A 20 22.67 -8.17 -15.92
N PHE A 21 21.58 -7.88 -15.22
CA PHE A 21 20.90 -8.86 -14.37
C PHE A 21 20.05 -9.85 -15.17
N GLY A 22 19.63 -9.45 -16.37
CA GLY A 22 18.74 -10.19 -17.22
C GLY A 22 17.28 -10.21 -16.71
N PRO A 23 16.28 -10.24 -17.61
CA PRO A 23 14.87 -10.15 -17.24
C PRO A 23 14.38 -11.36 -16.41
N LYS A 24 15.03 -12.54 -16.55
CA LYS A 24 14.66 -13.74 -15.78
C LYS A 24 14.87 -13.56 -14.28
N ARG A 25 15.98 -12.95 -13.85
CA ARG A 25 16.27 -12.71 -12.43
C ARG A 25 15.31 -11.69 -11.84
N ILE A 26 15.04 -10.62 -12.59
CA ILE A 26 14.10 -9.55 -12.19
C ILE A 26 12.67 -10.08 -12.07
N LYS A 27 12.24 -10.98 -12.96
CA LYS A 27 10.91 -11.61 -12.87
C LYS A 27 10.77 -12.51 -11.64
N SER A 28 11.79 -13.32 -11.32
CA SER A 28 11.78 -14.19 -10.14
C SER A 28 11.73 -13.37 -8.85
N LEU A 29 12.68 -12.43 -8.69
CA LEU A 29 12.78 -11.56 -7.52
C LEU A 29 11.56 -10.64 -7.39
N GLY A 30 11.08 -10.07 -8.50
CA GLY A 30 9.90 -9.22 -8.53
C GLY A 30 8.61 -9.98 -8.18
N SER A 31 8.50 -11.26 -8.53
CA SER A 31 7.35 -12.09 -8.15
C SER A 31 7.35 -12.40 -6.65
N GLU A 32 8.51 -12.73 -6.08
CA GLU A 32 8.65 -13.02 -4.64
C GLU A 32 8.41 -11.76 -3.80
N LEU A 33 9.08 -10.65 -4.13
CA LEU A 33 8.90 -9.35 -3.48
C LEU A 33 7.48 -8.80 -3.70
N GLY A 34 6.93 -8.96 -4.89
CA GLY A 34 5.58 -8.53 -5.23
C GLY A 34 4.51 -9.25 -4.41
N ASN A 35 4.65 -10.56 -4.21
CA ASN A 35 3.74 -11.32 -3.36
C ASN A 35 3.84 -10.89 -1.89
N ALA A 36 5.05 -10.65 -1.37
CA ALA A 36 5.25 -10.15 0.00
C ALA A 36 4.62 -8.76 0.21
N ILE A 37 4.86 -7.82 -0.72
CA ILE A 37 4.30 -6.46 -0.67
C ILE A 37 2.77 -6.49 -0.83
N LYS A 38 2.22 -7.42 -1.62
CA LYS A 38 0.76 -7.58 -1.77
C LYS A 38 0.10 -7.99 -0.45
N GLY A 39 0.72 -8.90 0.30
CA GLY A 39 0.28 -9.27 1.65
C GLY A 39 0.34 -8.09 2.62
N PHE A 40 1.45 -7.34 2.61
CA PHE A 40 1.61 -6.15 3.43
C PHE A 40 0.56 -5.08 3.13
N ARG A 41 0.33 -4.75 1.86
CA ARG A 41 -0.68 -3.76 1.45
C ARG A 41 -2.09 -4.20 1.84
N LYS A 42 -2.38 -5.50 1.79
CA LYS A 42 -3.68 -6.03 2.22
C LYS A 42 -3.86 -5.92 3.73
N ALA A 43 -2.87 -6.29 4.52
CA ALA A 43 -2.91 -6.14 5.97
C ALA A 43 -3.08 -4.67 6.41
N VAL A 44 -2.38 -3.73 5.76
CA VAL A 44 -2.55 -2.28 6.02
C VAL A 44 -3.97 -1.81 5.68
N ARG A 45 -4.52 -2.26 4.54
CA ARG A 45 -5.89 -1.91 4.13
C ARG A 45 -6.96 -2.53 5.04
N ASP A 46 -6.80 -3.78 5.45
CA ASP A 46 -7.73 -4.45 6.37
C ASP A 46 -7.66 -3.82 7.77
N ASN A 47 -6.50 -3.30 8.17
CA ASN A 47 -6.33 -2.53 9.41
C ASN A 47 -6.99 -1.15 9.32
N GLU A 48 -6.83 -0.41 8.22
CA GLU A 48 -7.56 0.85 8.00
C GLU A 48 -9.07 0.64 7.91
N ALA A 49 -9.54 -0.43 7.24
CA ALA A 49 -10.96 -0.79 7.18
C ALA A 49 -11.52 -1.16 8.57
N SER A 50 -10.72 -1.83 9.42
CA SER A 50 -11.10 -2.11 10.81
C SER A 50 -11.08 -0.88 11.70
N ALA A 51 -10.18 0.09 11.43
CA ALA A 51 -10.15 1.38 12.11
C ALA A 51 -11.35 2.26 11.74
N SER A 52 -11.80 2.22 10.49
CA SER A 52 -13.00 2.93 10.03
C SER A 52 -14.30 2.24 10.47
N ALA A 53 -14.35 0.91 10.57
CA ALA A 53 -15.48 0.18 11.14
C ALA A 53 -15.65 0.33 12.67
N SER A 54 -14.61 0.79 13.39
CA SER A 54 -14.71 1.19 14.81
C SER A 54 -15.15 2.64 15.01
N ALA A 55 -15.02 3.50 13.99
CA ALA A 55 -15.44 4.90 14.07
C ALA A 55 -16.97 5.08 13.90
N GLU A 56 -17.66 4.12 13.31
CA GLU A 56 -19.12 4.19 13.07
C GLU A 56 -19.97 3.45 14.13
N ARG A 57 -19.34 2.89 15.18
CA ARG A 57 -20.04 2.23 16.30
C ARG A 57 -20.19 3.11 17.55
N GLY A 58 -19.81 4.39 17.46
CA GLY A 58 -19.89 5.38 18.54
C GLY A 58 -21.11 6.30 18.51
N SER A 59 -22.04 6.15 17.55
CA SER A 59 -23.17 7.08 17.41
C SER A 59 -24.52 6.38 17.17
N ILE A 60 -24.91 5.42 18.04
CA ILE A 60 -26.32 5.14 18.32
C ILE A 60 -26.44 4.83 19.81
N SER A 61 -26.73 5.85 20.63
CA SER A 61 -27.40 5.75 21.95
C SER A 61 -27.79 7.16 22.44
N GLN A 62 -28.66 7.84 21.69
CA GLN A 62 -29.74 8.69 22.23
C GLN A 62 -31.01 7.87 21.93
N ASP A 63 -31.93 7.47 22.81
CA ASP A 63 -32.35 7.75 24.19
C ASP A 63 -33.08 6.48 24.70
N PRO A 64 -33.18 6.21 26.02
CA PRO A 64 -34.54 6.04 26.57
C PRO A 64 -34.76 6.73 27.94
N PRO A 65 -36.03 7.01 28.30
CA PRO A 65 -36.43 8.02 29.27
C PRO A 65 -36.08 7.65 30.71
N GLU A 66 -35.42 8.56 31.40
CA GLU A 66 -35.27 8.51 32.85
C GLU A 66 -36.60 8.93 33.50
N LYS A 67 -37.35 7.95 34.01
CA LYS A 67 -38.35 8.18 35.07
C LYS A 67 -38.22 7.10 36.15
N PRO A 68 -37.75 7.48 37.34
CA PRO A 68 -38.11 6.82 38.57
C PRO A 68 -38.80 7.83 39.52
N ALA A 69 -40.13 7.83 39.55
CA ALA A 69 -40.96 8.32 40.66
C ALA A 69 -42.38 7.79 40.53
#